data_AF-A0A1B6BH89-F1
#
_entry.id   AF-A0A1B6BH89-F1
#
_cell.length_a   1.000
_cell.length_b   1.000
_cell.length_c   1.000
_cell.angle_alpha   90.00
_cell.angle_beta   90.00
_cell.angle_gamma   90.00
#
_symmetry.space_group_name_H-M   'P 1'
#
loop_
_entity.id
_entity.type
_entity.pdbx_description
1 polymer ?
#
loop_
_entity_poly.entity_id
_entity_poly.type
_entity_poly.pdbx_seq_one_letter_code
_entity_poly.pdbx_strand_id
1 'polypeptide(L)'
;MFDQIKKVLMEEVRPQLRLHSGDIELLKVENNTVEVKLLGACSNCPSANLTLLEVVETALMAHFPEIERVISVSETSEELIDFAKKLLSKTKASDLH
;
A
#
# COMPACT_ATOMS: atom_id res chain seq x y z
N MET A 1 3.30 17.77 9.11
CA MET A 1 2.34 16.71 8.70
C MET A 1 3.02 15.36 8.51
N PHE A 2 3.93 15.18 7.55
CA PHE A 2 4.60 13.89 7.32
C PHE A 2 5.18 13.25 8.60
N ASP A 3 5.98 13.99 9.36
CA ASP A 3 6.60 13.47 10.60
C ASP A 3 5.59 13.12 11.70
N GLN A 4 4.47 13.84 11.75
CA GLN A 4 3.40 13.58 12.73
C GLN A 4 2.63 12.31 12.38
N ILE A 5 2.28 12.13 11.09
CA ILE A 5 1.69 10.89 10.57
C ILE A 5 2.65 9.73 10.81
N LYS A 6 3.94 9.90 10.49
CA LYS A 6 4.97 8.88 10.73
C LYS A 6 5.04 8.48 12.19
N LYS A 7 4.94 9.44 13.12
CA LYS A 7 4.93 9.17 14.56
C LYS A 7 3.73 8.32 14.97
N VAL A 8 2.52 8.69 14.57
CA VAL A 8 1.29 7.91 14.85
C VAL A 8 1.41 6.49 14.28
N LEU A 9 1.89 6.36 13.04
CA LEU A 9 2.12 5.05 12.43
C LEU A 9 3.12 4.21 13.23
N MET A 10 4.20 4.80 13.75
CA MET A 10 5.21 4.07 14.52
C MET A 10 4.74 3.69 15.93
N GLU A 11 3.93 4.54 16.58
CA GLU A 11 3.52 4.36 17.97
C GLU A 11 2.24 3.53 18.13
N GLU A 12 1.28 3.65 17.20
CA GLU A 12 -0.05 3.02 17.34
C GLU A 12 -0.25 1.86 16.35
N VAL A 13 0.14 2.03 15.09
CA VAL A 13 -0.12 1.05 14.03
C VAL A 13 0.94 -0.06 14.00
N ARG A 14 2.22 0.33 13.99
CA ARG A 14 3.35 -0.58 13.83
C ARG A 14 3.42 -1.70 14.89
N PRO A 15 3.12 -1.45 16.18
CA PRO A 15 3.09 -2.52 17.19
C PRO A 15 2.03 -3.58 16.88
N GLN A 16 0.84 -3.16 16.42
CA GLN A 16 -0.25 -4.07 16.06
C GLN A 16 0.14 -4.94 14.87
N LEU A 17 0.74 -4.36 13.83
CA LEU A 17 1.20 -5.11 12.65
C LEU A 17 2.30 -6.11 12.99
N ARG A 18 3.22 -5.76 13.90
CA ARG A 18 4.32 -6.65 14.31
C ARG A 18 3.85 -7.90 15.04
N LEU A 19 2.72 -7.83 15.77
CA LEU A 19 2.09 -9.03 16.35
C LEU A 19 1.70 -10.07 15.28
N HIS A 20 1.42 -9.60 14.07
CA HIS A 20 1.06 -10.43 12.92
C HIS A 20 2.23 -10.63 11.94
N SER A 21 3.49 -10.42 12.37
CA SER A 21 4.68 -10.49 11.51
C SER A 21 4.63 -9.56 10.29
N GLY A 22 3.92 -8.43 10.40
CA GLY A 22 3.86 -7.37 9.41
C GLY A 22 4.66 -6.13 9.82
N ASP A 23 4.81 -5.21 8.87
CA ASP A 23 5.33 -3.86 9.12
C ASP A 23 4.69 -2.86 8.14
N ILE A 24 4.92 -1.56 8.35
CA ILE A 24 4.41 -0.47 7.51
C ILE A 24 5.45 0.62 7.32
N GLU A 25 5.51 1.17 6.12
CA GLU A 25 6.36 2.29 5.75
C GLU A 25 5.51 3.42 5.16
N LEU A 26 5.75 4.65 5.61
CA LEU A 26 5.13 5.85 5.04
C LEU A 26 5.97 6.34 3.86
N LEU A 27 5.35 6.45 2.69
CA LEU A 27 6.03 6.88 1.46
C LEU A 27 5.77 8.35 1.16
N LYS A 28 4.50 8.75 1.13
CA LYS A 28 4.08 10.08 0.68
C LYS A 28 2.82 10.54 1.40
N VAL A 29 2.68 11.85 1.54
CA VAL A 29 1.45 12.52 1.96
C VAL A 29 1.19 13.65 0.96
N GLU A 30 0.09 13.56 0.21
CA GLU A 30 -0.26 14.52 -0.84
C GLU A 30 -1.78 14.59 -1.01
N ASN A 31 -2.35 15.78 -1.20
CA ASN A 31 -3.79 15.98 -1.45
C ASN A 31 -4.68 15.20 -0.47
N ASN A 32 -4.44 15.32 0.83
CA ASN A 32 -5.18 14.61 1.88
C ASN A 32 -5.13 13.07 1.78
N THR A 33 -4.25 12.53 0.94
CA THR A 33 -4.04 11.10 0.74
C THR A 33 -2.69 10.69 1.31
N VAL A 34 -2.68 9.60 2.08
CA VAL A 34 -1.47 9.00 2.64
C VAL A 34 -1.13 7.73 1.87
N GLU A 35 0.07 7.69 1.30
CA GLU A 35 0.61 6.50 0.63
C GLU A 35 1.50 5.73 1.58
N VAL A 36 1.16 4.46 1.78
CA VAL A 36 1.93 3.55 2.64
C VAL A 36 2.34 2.31 1.86
N LYS A 37 3.39 1.65 2.33
CA LYS A 37 3.80 0.33 1.88
C LYS A 37 3.66 -0.63 3.05
N LEU A 38 2.79 -1.63 2.88
CA LEU A 38 2.72 -2.75 3.82
C LEU A 38 3.88 -3.71 3.54
N LEU A 39 4.47 -4.25 4.61
CA LEU A 39 5.64 -5.12 4.56
C LEU A 39 5.38 -6.41 5.35
N GLY A 40 6.17 -7.46 5.08
CA GLY A 40 6.11 -8.73 5.81
C GLY A 40 4.87 -9.57 5.49
N ALA A 41 4.34 -10.29 6.47
CA ALA A 41 3.17 -11.15 6.25
C ALA A 41 1.94 -10.37 5.73
N CYS A 42 1.85 -9.08 6.05
CA CYS A 42 0.78 -8.20 5.60
C CYS A 42 0.85 -7.90 4.09
N SER A 43 2.02 -7.86 3.46
CA SER A 43 2.13 -7.51 2.03
C SER A 43 1.55 -8.57 1.08
N ASN A 44 1.37 -9.81 1.55
CA ASN A 44 1.05 -10.96 0.70
C ASN A 44 -0.39 -11.48 0.87
N CYS A 45 -1.22 -10.82 1.69
CA CYS A 45 -2.59 -11.24 1.94
C CYS A 45 -3.59 -10.19 1.42
N PRO A 46 -4.23 -10.42 0.26
CA PRO A 46 -5.13 -9.43 -0.35
C PRO A 46 -6.33 -9.08 0.53
N SER A 47 -6.86 -10.07 1.27
CA SER A 47 -8.00 -9.88 2.18
C SER A 47 -7.60 -9.12 3.44
N ALA A 48 -6.41 -9.37 3.99
CA ALA A 48 -5.93 -8.64 5.16
C ALA A 48 -5.56 -7.19 4.82
N ASN A 49 -5.12 -6.90 3.58
CA ASN A 49 -4.76 -5.54 3.16
C ASN A 49 -5.91 -4.54 3.32
N LEU A 50 -7.13 -4.91 2.93
CA LEU A 50 -8.29 -4.03 3.06
C LEU A 50 -8.58 -3.68 4.52
N THR A 51 -8.74 -4.69 5.37
CA THR A 51 -9.04 -4.47 6.80
C THR A 51 -7.91 -3.74 7.52
N LEU A 52 -6.64 -4.04 7.17
CA LEU A 52 -5.51 -3.32 7.76
C LEU A 52 -5.47 -1.86 7.33
N LEU A 53 -5.76 -1.57 6.06
CA LEU A 53 -5.84 -0.19 5.58
C LEU A 53 -6.96 0.59 6.28
N GLU A 54 -8.12 -0.02 6.51
CA GLU A 54 -9.21 0.60 7.28
C GLU A 54 -8.78 0.95 8.72
N VAL A 55 -8.02 0.07 9.38
CA VAL A 55 -7.47 0.33 10.72
C VAL A 55 -6.49 1.51 10.70
N VAL A 56 -5.59 1.54 9.72
CA VAL A 56 -4.61 2.63 9.56
C VAL A 56 -5.31 3.94 9.25
N GLU A 57 -6.27 3.93 8.34
CA GLU A 57 -7.07 5.08 7.95
C GLU A 57 -7.85 5.65 9.13
N THR A 58 -8.52 4.79 9.90
CA THR A 58 -9.27 5.19 11.11
C THR A 58 -8.34 5.83 12.14
N ALA A 59 -7.19 5.22 12.41
CA ALA A 59 -6.22 5.76 13.37
C ALA A 59 -5.69 7.13 12.90
N LEU A 60 -5.35 7.27 11.62
CA LEU A 60 -4.86 8.52 11.07
C LEU A 60 -5.93 9.61 11.06
N MET A 61 -7.17 9.31 10.68
CA MET A 61 -8.28 10.28 10.69
C MET A 61 -8.65 10.75 12.10
N ALA A 62 -8.46 9.91 13.13
CA ALA A 62 -8.68 10.29 14.52
C ALA A 62 -7.72 11.39 15.01
N HIS A 63 -6.48 11.40 14.50
CA HIS A 63 -5.46 12.41 14.83
C HIS A 63 -5.38 13.56 13.82
N PHE A 64 -5.74 13.30 12.56
CA PHE A 64 -5.64 14.22 11.42
C PHE A 64 -6.95 14.18 10.60
N PRO A 65 -7.98 14.93 11.01
CA PRO A 65 -9.28 14.94 10.33
C PRO A 65 -9.23 15.41 8.87
N GLU A 66 -8.13 16.05 8.45
CA GLU A 66 -7.88 16.46 7.07
C GLU A 66 -7.50 15.30 6.14
N ILE A 67 -7.14 14.13 6.66
CA ILE A 67 -6.86 12.95 5.84
C ILE A 67 -8.18 12.39 5.32
N GLU A 68 -8.28 12.24 4.00
CA GLU A 68 -9.47 11.71 3.33
C GLU A 68 -9.30 10.25 2.91
N ARG A 69 -8.05 9.80 2.70
CA ARG A 69 -7.76 8.46 2.22
C ARG A 69 -6.38 7.94 2.61
N VAL A 70 -6.29 6.63 2.86
CA VAL A 70 -5.01 5.90 2.90
C VAL A 70 -4.98 4.84 1.80
N ILE A 71 -3.88 4.79 1.04
CA ILE A 71 -3.68 3.76 0.01
C ILE A 71 -2.39 2.99 0.24
N SER A 72 -2.44 1.66 0.04
CA SER A 72 -1.24 0.84 -0.05
C SER A 72 -0.74 0.81 -1.48
N VAL A 73 0.55 1.07 -1.68
CA VAL A 73 1.21 0.83 -2.96
C VAL A 73 2.06 -0.44 -2.86
N SER A 74 1.85 -1.36 -3.80
CA SER A 74 2.70 -2.53 -4.01
C SER A 74 3.55 -2.25 -5.25
N GLU A 75 4.85 -2.06 -5.05
CA GLU A 75 5.77 -1.88 -6.17
C GLU A 75 5.85 -3.17 -6.98
N THR A 76 5.61 -3.06 -8.28
CA THR A 76 6.02 -4.06 -9.28
C THR A 76 7.18 -3.44 -10.03
N SER A 77 8.24 -4.21 -10.28
CA SER A 77 9.40 -3.65 -10.98
C SER A 77 8.99 -3.21 -12.39
N GLU A 78 9.55 -2.08 -12.83
CA GLU A 78 9.32 -1.58 -14.19
C GLU A 78 9.69 -2.65 -15.23
N GLU A 79 10.73 -3.44 -14.95
CA GLU A 79 11.14 -4.59 -15.77
C GLU A 79 10.07 -5.67 -15.89
N LEU A 80 9.36 -6.01 -14.80
CA LEU A 80 8.27 -6.97 -14.82
C LEU A 80 7.06 -6.42 -15.60
N ILE A 81 6.78 -5.13 -15.47
CA ILE A 81 5.72 -4.45 -16.20
C ILE A 81 6.04 -4.45 -17.71
N ASP A 82 7.27 -4.13 -18.08
CA ASP A 82 7.72 -4.13 -19.48
C ASP A 82 7.67 -5.55 -20.07
N PHE A 83 8.14 -6.53 -19.30
CA PHE A 83 8.05 -7.93 -19.68
C PHE A 83 6.61 -8.41 -19.90
N ALA A 84 5.69 -8.07 -18.98
CA ALA A 84 4.27 -8.39 -19.11
C ALA A 84 3.64 -7.72 -20.34
N LYS A 85 3.94 -6.44 -20.60
CA LYS A 85 3.49 -5.71 -21.80
C LYS A 85 3.94 -6.41 -23.07
N LYS A 86 5.20 -6.84 -23.13
CA LYS A 86 5.78 -7.56 -24.27
C LYS A 86 5.15 -8.93 -24.51
N LEU A 87 4.76 -9.65 -23.45
CA LEU A 87 4.03 -10.91 -23.58
C LEU A 87 2.61 -10.67 -24.10
N LEU A 88 1.88 -9.70 -23.54
CA LEU A 88 0.50 -9.39 -23.94
C LEU A 88 0.39 -8.84 -25.37
N SER A 89 1.42 -8.16 -25.87
CA SER A 89 1.45 -7.65 -27.25
C SER A 89 1.68 -8.73 -28.31
N LYS A 90 2.13 -9.94 -27.95
CA LYS A 90 2.47 -11.01 -28.91
C LYS A 90 1.28 -11.88 -29.34
N THR A 91 0.10 -11.77 -28.71
CA THR A 91 -1.04 -12.67 -28.99
C THR A 91 -1.91 -12.24 -30.18
N LYS A 92 -1.65 -11.10 -30.84
CA LYS A 92 -2.48 -10.61 -31.98
C LYS A 92 -1.96 -10.95 -33.39
N ALA A 93 -1.10 -11.96 -33.56
CA ALA A 93 -0.44 -12.18 -34.85
C ALA A 93 -0.49 -13.59 -35.47
N SER A 94 -1.16 -14.60 -34.90
CA SER A 94 -1.11 -15.96 -35.48
C SER A 94 -2.40 -16.66 -35.86
N ASP A 95 -3.59 -16.32 -35.36
CA ASP A 95 -4.77 -17.17 -35.61
C ASP A 95 -5.99 -16.37 -36.09
N LEU A 96 -5.84 -15.78 -37.28
CA LEU A 96 -6.95 -15.52 -38.20
C LEU A 96 -6.62 -16.23 -39.52
N HIS A 97 -7.05 -17.48 -39.66
CA HIS A 97 -7.35 -18.18 -40.91
C HIS A 97 -8.44 -19.22 -40.62
#